data_AF-A0A7Z0E7T4-F1
#
_entry.id   AF-A0A7Z0E7T4-F1
#
_cell.length_a   1.000
_cell.length_b   1.000
_cell.length_c   1.000
_cell.angle_alpha   90.00
_cell.angle_beta   90.00
_cell.angle_gamma   90.00
#
_symmetry.space_group_name_H-M   'P 1'
#
loop_
_entity.id
_entity.type
_entity.pdbx_description
1 polymer ?
#
loop_
_entity_poly.entity_id
_entity_poly.type
_entity_poly.pdbx_seq_one_letter_code
_entity_poly.pdbx_strand_id
1 'polypeptide(L)'
;MFTRSNRRTLTAAVVCAGALALGTPTMAGAVPVSAQSAPGTEASINAAAEKPGQKSQGRPDHAGKPGKPDHAGQPGPPNHANGKGKGGDKGHGKGNGKGNGKGNGNGNGGGEEAPGQTQCQFTPESGAVEGSWDRDSLAGVAPDDLRIGNIAAGGGHHTDADYPDPFPSDPQYREHLGQEYSSLTHENFLKWEFVQPEQGVYDFEQADAVVAFAEANGMDLRGHALSWHSQNPDWLEEGDFTEAELREILEDHVRTVVSRYAGCIDQWDVANEIFQDDEAASIRDSENIWIRELGPEILDDVFAWAHEEDPEALLFYNDYNVDGLNAKADAYYDLISEQLERGVPVHGFGAQTHLSMQYGFDDSYQENLQRFDDLGIHTAVTEIDVRGEVDENDMMSPEDRAGAAERYATVLQACLDVSLCNSFTIWGTLDAQSWVPNTFPGEGDATLHEGDYERKPTYCILQRTLVEHEEGAAAWEADASFEECRGILEAAGI
;
A
#
# COMPACT_ATOMS: atom_id res chain seq x y z
N MET A 1 -7.86 -27.24 21.18
CA MET A 1 -6.77 -27.22 22.18
C MET A 1 -5.63 -28.16 21.79
N PHE A 2 -4.77 -27.70 20.88
CA PHE A 2 -3.40 -28.20 20.73
C PHE A 2 -2.55 -26.96 20.48
N THR A 3 -1.87 -26.47 21.51
CA THR A 3 -0.97 -25.31 21.41
C THR A 3 0.29 -25.72 20.64
N ARG A 4 0.53 -25.13 19.46
CA ARG A 4 1.86 -25.19 18.82
C ARG A 4 2.85 -24.47 19.75
N SER A 5 4.06 -25.03 19.87
CA SER A 5 5.11 -24.52 20.74
C SER A 5 6.11 -23.72 19.93
N ASN A 6 6.21 -22.43 20.25
CA ASN A 6 7.00 -21.46 19.50
C ASN A 6 8.51 -21.77 19.54
N ARG A 7 9.21 -21.58 18.40
CA ARG A 7 10.68 -21.70 18.28
C ARG A 7 11.25 -20.72 17.25
N ARG A 8 11.16 -19.41 17.53
CA ARG A 8 12.04 -18.42 16.89
C ARG A 8 13.50 -18.85 17.07
N THR A 9 14.17 -19.15 15.95
CA THR A 9 15.59 -19.56 15.93
C THR A 9 16.37 -18.47 15.22
N LEU A 10 17.12 -17.65 15.97
CA LEU A 10 17.99 -16.62 15.41
C LEU A 10 18.99 -17.24 14.42
N THR A 11 18.91 -16.83 13.16
CA THR A 11 19.90 -17.19 12.13
C THR A 11 20.76 -15.97 11.82
N ALA A 12 21.85 -15.80 12.57
CA ALA A 12 22.82 -14.76 12.28
C ALA A 12 23.66 -15.13 11.03
N ALA A 13 23.48 -14.37 9.94
CA ALA A 13 24.27 -14.53 8.73
C ALA A 13 25.70 -14.02 8.94
N VAL A 14 26.68 -14.93 9.00
CA VAL A 14 28.11 -14.56 9.07
C VAL A 14 28.65 -14.37 7.65
N VAL A 15 28.85 -13.12 7.24
CA VAL A 15 29.59 -12.78 6.02
C VAL A 15 31.08 -13.13 6.20
N CYS A 16 31.62 -13.95 5.31
CA CYS A 16 33.05 -14.24 5.25
C CYS A 16 33.61 -14.00 3.85
N ALA A 17 34.36 -12.91 3.69
CA ALA A 17 35.09 -12.60 2.47
C ALA A 17 36.29 -13.54 2.26
N GLY A 18 36.51 -13.97 1.01
CA GLY A 18 37.68 -14.78 0.62
C GLY A 18 37.98 -14.69 -0.88
N ALA A 19 39.02 -13.96 -1.26
CA ALA A 19 39.37 -13.68 -2.66
C ALA A 19 40.61 -14.46 -3.15
N LEU A 20 40.66 -14.70 -4.48
CA LEU A 20 41.82 -15.08 -5.31
C LEU A 20 42.41 -16.50 -5.08
N ALA A 21 42.73 -17.32 -6.09
CA ALA A 21 43.39 -16.98 -7.35
C ALA A 21 43.37 -18.09 -8.45
N LEU A 22 43.30 -17.64 -9.71
CA LEU A 22 44.02 -18.11 -10.92
C LEU A 22 44.03 -19.60 -11.36
N GLY A 23 43.62 -19.84 -12.63
CA GLY A 23 44.04 -21.03 -13.39
C GLY A 23 43.36 -21.24 -14.75
N THR A 24 43.88 -20.66 -15.84
CA THR A 24 43.60 -21.12 -17.22
C THR A 24 44.68 -22.11 -17.69
N PRO A 25 44.38 -22.97 -18.68
CA PRO A 25 44.97 -22.72 -20.00
C PRO A 25 44.07 -23.04 -21.22
N THR A 26 44.57 -22.66 -22.39
CA THR A 26 43.88 -22.45 -23.66
C THR A 26 43.93 -23.61 -24.70
N MET A 27 42.89 -23.67 -25.55
CA MET A 27 42.90 -23.88 -27.03
C MET A 27 43.59 -25.10 -27.68
N ALA A 28 42.85 -25.83 -28.53
CA ALA A 28 42.90 -25.71 -30.02
C ALA A 28 42.34 -26.94 -30.78
N GLY A 29 41.70 -26.74 -31.96
CA GLY A 29 41.60 -27.80 -33.00
C GLY A 29 40.29 -27.89 -33.82
N ALA A 30 40.36 -27.75 -35.15
CA ALA A 30 39.23 -27.73 -36.11
C ALA A 30 39.65 -28.35 -37.48
N VAL A 31 38.88 -28.48 -38.59
CA VAL A 31 37.69 -27.75 -39.06
C VAL A 31 36.49 -28.66 -39.53
N PRO A 32 36.16 -29.02 -40.81
CA PRO A 32 34.74 -29.19 -41.21
C PRO A 32 34.33 -30.43 -42.07
N VAL A 33 33.02 -30.55 -42.36
CA VAL A 33 32.48 -31.08 -43.64
C VAL A 33 31.31 -30.21 -44.13
N SER A 34 31.11 -30.09 -45.45
CA SER A 34 30.09 -29.28 -46.13
C SER A 34 29.50 -30.03 -47.34
N ALA A 35 28.25 -29.72 -47.74
CA ALA A 35 27.68 -29.68 -49.11
C ALA A 35 26.16 -30.04 -49.13
N GLN A 36 25.23 -29.12 -49.48
CA GLN A 36 24.58 -28.92 -50.81
C GLN A 36 23.36 -29.85 -51.11
N SER A 37 22.30 -29.50 -51.86
CA SER A 37 21.70 -28.20 -52.31
C SER A 37 20.43 -28.44 -53.20
N ALA A 38 19.32 -27.70 -52.99
CA ALA A 38 18.31 -27.16 -53.96
C ALA A 38 17.69 -28.08 -55.08
N PRO A 39 16.75 -27.65 -55.98
CA PRO A 39 16.05 -26.34 -56.13
C PRO A 39 14.52 -26.35 -56.48
N GLY A 40 13.90 -25.15 -56.49
CA GLY A 40 12.89 -24.68 -57.49
C GLY A 40 11.39 -24.92 -57.22
N THR A 41 10.43 -24.09 -57.67
CA THR A 41 10.47 -22.86 -58.52
C THR A 41 9.19 -21.99 -58.32
N GLU A 42 9.18 -20.77 -58.86
CA GLU A 42 8.17 -19.69 -58.73
C GLU A 42 6.86 -19.89 -59.54
N ALA A 43 5.80 -19.12 -59.22
CA ALA A 43 5.23 -18.06 -60.09
C ALA A 43 3.72 -17.75 -59.88
N SER A 44 3.35 -16.47 -60.00
CA SER A 44 2.00 -15.88 -59.87
C SER A 44 1.12 -16.02 -61.12
N ILE A 45 -0.16 -15.56 -61.08
CA ILE A 45 -0.81 -14.63 -62.05
C ILE A 45 -2.32 -14.39 -61.74
N ASN A 46 -2.83 -13.22 -62.15
CA ASN A 46 -4.17 -12.64 -61.92
C ASN A 46 -5.29 -13.06 -62.91
N ALA A 47 -6.49 -12.49 -62.65
CA ALA A 47 -7.66 -12.23 -63.52
C ALA A 47 -8.80 -13.28 -63.47
N ALA A 48 -10.11 -12.99 -63.34
CA ALA A 48 -11.03 -11.83 -63.41
C ALA A 48 -12.16 -12.12 -64.43
N ALA A 49 -13.42 -11.94 -64.04
CA ALA A 49 -14.61 -11.97 -64.92
C ALA A 49 -15.77 -11.15 -64.30
N GLU A 50 -16.66 -10.57 -65.12
CA GLU A 50 -17.58 -9.49 -64.74
C GLU A 50 -19.10 -9.81 -64.86
N LYS A 51 -19.90 -9.27 -63.91
CA LYS A 51 -21.23 -8.56 -64.10
C LYS A 51 -22.45 -9.34 -64.68
N PRO A 52 -23.71 -8.77 -64.71
CA PRO A 52 -24.21 -7.45 -64.23
C PRO A 52 -25.55 -7.42 -63.41
N GLY A 53 -25.82 -6.27 -62.75
CA GLY A 53 -27.17 -5.76 -62.39
C GLY A 53 -27.64 -6.05 -60.94
N GLN A 54 -28.34 -5.16 -60.20
CA GLN A 54 -29.01 -3.88 -60.55
C GLN A 54 -29.02 -2.91 -59.32
N LYS A 55 -29.43 -1.64 -59.53
CA LYS A 55 -29.38 -0.47 -58.60
C LYS A 55 -30.28 -0.65 -57.34
N SER A 56 -30.16 0.07 -56.21
CA SER A 56 -29.84 1.52 -56.04
C SER A 56 -29.49 2.01 -54.60
N GLN A 57 -28.65 3.05 -54.54
CA GLN A 57 -28.60 4.17 -53.56
C GLN A 57 -28.27 3.95 -52.06
N GLY A 58 -27.17 4.57 -51.59
CA GLY A 58 -26.87 4.82 -50.16
C GLY A 58 -25.37 4.76 -49.77
N ARG A 59 -24.71 5.92 -49.64
CA ARG A 59 -23.35 6.17 -49.06
C ARG A 59 -23.29 7.66 -48.64
N PRO A 60 -22.37 8.16 -47.79
CA PRO A 60 -21.04 7.63 -47.39
C PRO A 60 -21.08 6.88 -46.03
N ASP A 61 -20.25 5.86 -45.77
CA ASP A 61 -18.80 5.86 -45.47
C ASP A 61 -18.42 6.39 -44.08
N HIS A 62 -17.96 5.49 -43.21
CA HIS A 62 -16.60 5.52 -42.68
C HIS A 62 -16.14 4.08 -42.36
N ALA A 63 -14.86 3.78 -42.62
CA ALA A 63 -14.26 2.47 -42.36
C ALA A 63 -13.25 2.59 -41.23
N GLY A 64 -13.37 1.73 -40.21
CA GLY A 64 -12.36 1.48 -39.19
C GLY A 64 -11.76 0.09 -39.40
N LYS A 65 -10.43 -0.02 -39.30
CA LYS A 65 -9.74 -1.31 -39.11
C LYS A 65 -9.75 -1.64 -37.61
N PRO A 66 -9.67 -2.92 -37.20
CA PRO A 66 -9.48 -3.25 -35.79
C PRO A 66 -8.12 -2.71 -35.31
N GLY A 67 -8.14 -1.96 -34.21
CA GLY A 67 -6.95 -1.60 -33.45
C GLY A 67 -6.43 -2.78 -32.63
N LYS A 68 -5.20 -2.64 -32.11
CA LYS A 68 -4.73 -3.44 -30.97
C LYS A 68 -5.48 -3.00 -29.69
N PRO A 69 -5.49 -3.81 -28.62
CA PRO A 69 -5.77 -3.27 -27.30
C PRO A 69 -4.70 -2.24 -26.95
N ASP A 70 -5.12 -1.04 -26.59
CA ASP A 70 -4.28 -0.03 -25.96
C ASP A 70 -4.30 -0.30 -24.45
N HIS A 71 -3.14 -0.52 -23.84
CA HIS A 71 -3.01 -0.58 -22.38
C HIS A 71 -3.06 0.86 -21.84
N ALA A 72 -4.27 1.41 -21.73
CA ALA A 72 -4.47 2.62 -20.95
C ALA A 72 -4.35 2.25 -19.47
N GLY A 73 -3.44 2.91 -18.75
CA GLY A 73 -3.33 2.77 -17.30
C GLY A 73 -4.63 3.16 -16.61
N GLN A 74 -4.89 2.61 -15.43
CA GLN A 74 -6.07 2.99 -14.66
C GLN A 74 -5.91 4.47 -14.26
N PRO A 75 -6.92 5.33 -14.45
CA PRO A 75 -6.86 6.68 -13.92
C PRO A 75 -6.82 6.59 -12.39
N GLY A 76 -5.78 7.19 -11.80
CA GLY A 76 -5.68 7.33 -10.35
C GLY A 76 -6.81 8.19 -9.77
N PRO A 77 -6.92 8.25 -8.44
CA PRO A 77 -7.87 9.15 -7.78
C PRO A 77 -7.64 10.61 -8.26
N PRO A 78 -8.69 11.36 -8.63
CA PRO A 78 -8.54 12.72 -9.15
C PRO A 78 -8.02 13.69 -8.08
N ASN A 79 -6.95 14.43 -8.41
CA ASN A 79 -6.39 15.49 -7.55
C ASN A 79 -7.43 16.59 -7.27
N HIS A 80 -7.88 16.70 -6.03
CA HIS A 80 -8.81 17.75 -5.57
C HIS A 80 -8.05 18.94 -4.95
N ALA A 81 -7.89 20.01 -5.73
CA ALA A 81 -7.32 21.27 -5.25
C ALA A 81 -8.28 22.02 -4.29
N ASN A 82 -7.76 22.49 -3.14
CA ASN A 82 -8.57 23.07 -2.06
C ASN A 82 -9.41 24.31 -2.50
N GLY A 83 -10.74 24.20 -2.34
CA GLY A 83 -11.75 25.01 -3.03
C GLY A 83 -12.63 25.95 -2.19
N LYS A 84 -12.20 26.34 -0.98
CA LYS A 84 -12.74 27.44 -0.12
C LYS A 84 -14.27 27.57 0.06
N GLY A 85 -14.78 27.02 1.17
CA GLY A 85 -16.02 27.47 1.83
C GLY A 85 -15.75 28.41 3.02
N LYS A 86 -16.35 29.62 3.07
CA LYS A 86 -16.17 30.58 4.18
C LYS A 86 -17.32 30.59 5.20
N GLY A 87 -17.01 30.30 6.46
CA GLY A 87 -17.80 30.67 7.64
C GLY A 87 -17.43 29.83 8.87
N GLY A 88 -17.41 30.34 10.11
CA GLY A 88 -17.61 31.71 10.58
C GLY A 88 -17.38 31.82 12.10
N ASP A 89 -16.70 32.88 12.53
CA ASP A 89 -16.27 33.18 13.91
C ASP A 89 -17.27 32.88 15.05
N LYS A 90 -16.78 32.24 16.13
CA LYS A 90 -17.09 32.55 17.55
C LYS A 90 -16.14 31.84 18.52
N GLY A 91 -15.09 32.54 18.95
CA GLY A 91 -14.17 32.03 19.99
C GLY A 91 -14.66 32.13 21.44
N HIS A 92 -13.88 31.56 22.37
CA HIS A 92 -13.72 31.77 23.83
C HIS A 92 -12.42 31.02 24.20
N GLY A 93 -11.58 31.33 25.20
CA GLY A 93 -11.47 32.46 26.13
C GLY A 93 -10.11 32.35 26.87
N LYS A 94 -9.48 33.47 27.26
CA LYS A 94 -8.08 33.48 27.75
C LYS A 94 -7.93 32.92 29.17
N GLY A 95 -7.06 31.91 29.35
CA GLY A 95 -6.57 31.41 30.64
C GLY A 95 -5.05 31.57 30.78
N ASN A 96 -4.59 32.40 31.73
CA ASN A 96 -3.18 32.74 31.89
C ASN A 96 -2.60 31.99 33.11
N GLY A 97 -1.61 31.11 32.93
CA GLY A 97 -1.07 30.26 34.00
C GLY A 97 0.46 30.14 33.97
N LYS A 98 1.17 30.97 34.76
CA LYS A 98 2.63 30.84 34.95
C LYS A 98 2.95 29.86 36.07
N GLY A 99 3.71 28.80 35.78
CA GLY A 99 4.28 27.88 36.77
C GLY A 99 5.76 27.65 36.50
N ASN A 100 6.64 28.15 37.38
CA ASN A 100 8.10 28.05 37.24
C ASN A 100 8.63 26.96 38.18
N GLY A 101 9.36 25.96 37.67
CA GLY A 101 9.85 24.84 38.49
C GLY A 101 11.20 24.31 38.01
N LYS A 102 12.30 24.70 38.67
CA LYS A 102 13.64 24.11 38.46
C LYS A 102 13.88 22.99 39.47
N GLY A 103 14.43 21.85 39.02
CA GLY A 103 14.94 20.77 39.87
C GLY A 103 16.22 20.18 39.28
N ASN A 104 17.30 20.11 40.07
CA ASN A 104 18.60 19.57 39.63
C ASN A 104 18.60 18.04 39.61
N GLY A 105 19.25 17.47 38.59
CA GLY A 105 19.41 16.03 38.44
C GLY A 105 20.42 15.35 39.37
N ASN A 106 20.70 14.09 39.06
CA ASN A 106 21.87 13.36 39.54
C ASN A 106 22.23 12.28 38.51
N GLY A 107 23.52 12.06 38.24
CA GLY A 107 23.99 11.07 37.26
C GLY A 107 24.73 9.90 37.90
N ASN A 108 24.62 8.73 37.28
CA ASN A 108 25.54 7.59 37.35
C ASN A 108 25.18 6.72 36.12
N GLY A 109 26.07 6.41 35.18
CA GLY A 109 27.03 5.31 35.32
C GLY A 109 26.28 3.97 35.29
N GLY A 110 26.33 3.13 34.25
CA GLY A 110 27.23 3.13 33.10
C GLY A 110 27.44 1.68 32.65
N GLY A 111 26.89 1.33 31.50
CA GLY A 111 27.01 0.04 30.85
C GLY A 111 26.50 0.19 29.43
N GLU A 112 27.31 -0.19 28.44
CA GLU A 112 26.84 -0.34 27.06
C GLU A 112 26.02 -1.63 27.02
N GLU A 113 24.72 -1.48 27.26
CA GLU A 113 23.73 -2.40 26.71
C GLU A 113 23.82 -2.29 25.18
N ALA A 114 23.58 -3.39 24.46
CA ALA A 114 23.21 -3.28 23.05
C ALA A 114 22.01 -2.30 22.98
N PRO A 115 21.91 -1.42 21.95
CA PRO A 115 20.84 -0.43 21.90
C PRO A 115 19.51 -1.13 22.17
N GLY A 116 18.91 -0.80 23.30
CA GLY A 116 17.65 -1.41 23.70
C GLY A 116 16.62 -0.96 22.68
N GLN A 117 15.87 -1.91 22.11
CA GLN A 117 14.77 -1.59 21.21
C GLN A 117 13.90 -0.53 21.87
N THR A 118 13.59 0.54 21.15
CA THR A 118 12.73 1.59 21.66
C THR A 118 11.41 0.94 22.05
N GLN A 119 11.02 1.05 23.32
CA GLN A 119 9.76 0.45 23.78
C GLN A 119 8.63 1.43 23.48
N CYS A 120 7.57 0.96 22.81
CA CYS A 120 6.38 1.76 22.59
C CYS A 120 5.85 2.38 23.88
N GLN A 121 5.62 3.70 23.88
CA GLN A 121 5.09 4.39 25.06
C GLN A 121 3.59 4.15 25.30
N PHE A 122 2.89 3.54 24.35
CA PHE A 122 1.48 3.17 24.42
C PHE A 122 1.25 1.73 24.90
N THR A 123 2.31 0.93 25.09
CA THR A 123 2.22 -0.43 25.61
C THR A 123 1.46 -0.47 26.95
N PRO A 124 0.43 -1.34 27.10
CA PRO A 124 -0.36 -1.43 28.32
C PRO A 124 0.48 -1.68 29.59
N GLU A 125 0.00 -1.24 30.76
CA GLU A 125 0.65 -1.51 32.05
C GLU A 125 0.85 -3.01 32.34
N SER A 126 0.08 -3.88 31.69
CA SER A 126 0.22 -5.34 31.73
C SER A 126 1.43 -5.89 30.94
N GLY A 127 2.12 -5.04 30.17
CA GLY A 127 3.08 -5.43 29.14
C GLY A 127 2.42 -5.60 27.77
N ALA A 128 3.27 -5.82 26.75
CA ALA A 128 2.84 -6.09 25.38
C ALA A 128 1.91 -7.31 25.31
N VAL A 129 0.90 -7.22 24.45
CA VAL A 129 -0.07 -8.27 24.21
C VAL A 129 0.39 -9.08 22.99
N GLU A 130 0.48 -10.40 23.10
CA GLU A 130 0.56 -11.26 21.92
C GLU A 130 -0.86 -11.37 21.32
N GLY A 131 -1.01 -11.05 20.03
CA GLY A 131 -2.27 -11.19 19.33
C GLY A 131 -2.82 -12.63 19.37
N SER A 132 -4.14 -12.76 19.42
CA SER A 132 -4.82 -14.04 19.65
C SER A 132 -6.09 -14.14 18.82
N TRP A 133 -5.92 -14.46 17.54
CA TRP A 133 -7.00 -14.55 16.56
C TRP A 133 -7.62 -15.95 16.49
N ASP A 134 -8.92 -15.99 16.18
CA ASP A 134 -9.65 -17.24 16.03
C ASP A 134 -9.39 -17.87 14.65
N ARG A 135 -9.47 -19.21 14.58
CA ARG A 135 -9.20 -20.00 13.36
C ARG A 135 -10.02 -19.59 12.14
N ASP A 136 -11.15 -18.91 12.34
CA ASP A 136 -12.03 -18.49 11.26
C ASP A 136 -11.81 -17.02 10.84
N SER A 137 -10.79 -16.33 11.36
CA SER A 137 -10.47 -14.95 10.98
C SER A 137 -9.24 -14.88 10.07
N LEU A 138 -9.07 -13.80 9.31
CA LEU A 138 -7.94 -13.67 8.37
C LEU A 138 -6.58 -13.74 9.09
N ALA A 139 -6.43 -13.01 10.20
CA ALA A 139 -5.24 -13.05 11.04
C ALA A 139 -5.02 -14.41 11.74
N GLY A 140 -6.07 -15.19 11.97
CA GLY A 140 -5.97 -16.55 12.51
C GLY A 140 -5.53 -17.61 11.49
N VAL A 141 -5.42 -17.26 10.21
CA VAL A 141 -4.99 -18.16 9.13
C VAL A 141 -3.81 -17.63 8.28
N ALA A 142 -3.37 -16.39 8.50
CA ALA A 142 -2.21 -15.82 7.84
C ALA A 142 -0.88 -16.43 8.35
N PRO A 143 0.18 -16.45 7.52
CA PRO A 143 1.54 -16.76 7.97
C PRO A 143 2.02 -15.83 9.08
N ASP A 144 2.83 -16.34 10.02
CA ASP A 144 3.40 -15.59 11.17
C ASP A 144 4.24 -14.36 10.74
N ASP A 145 4.69 -14.28 9.48
CA ASP A 145 5.51 -13.22 8.89
C ASP A 145 4.77 -12.30 7.90
N LEU A 146 3.47 -12.53 7.66
CA LEU A 146 2.59 -11.65 6.88
C LEU A 146 1.67 -10.83 7.78
N ARG A 147 1.79 -9.50 7.73
CA ARG A 147 0.79 -8.60 8.33
C ARG A 147 -0.46 -8.57 7.47
N ILE A 148 -1.58 -9.10 7.96
CA ILE A 148 -2.88 -9.00 7.30
C ILE A 148 -3.65 -7.83 7.92
N GLY A 149 -3.76 -6.73 7.19
CA GLY A 149 -4.13 -5.43 7.73
C GLY A 149 -5.46 -4.88 7.21
N ASN A 150 -6.00 -3.91 7.93
CA ASN A 150 -7.08 -3.04 7.47
C ASN A 150 -6.79 -1.58 7.89
N ILE A 151 -7.54 -0.64 7.37
CA ILE A 151 -7.51 0.74 7.88
C ILE A 151 -8.24 0.86 9.23
N ALA A 152 -7.74 1.75 10.07
CA ALA A 152 -8.53 2.39 11.11
C ALA A 152 -9.24 3.61 10.48
N ALA A 153 -10.46 3.40 9.99
CA ALA A 153 -11.21 4.43 9.25
C ALA A 153 -11.48 5.67 10.10
N GLY A 154 -10.99 6.81 9.62
CA GLY A 154 -10.95 8.10 10.30
C GLY A 154 -11.68 9.23 9.58
N GLY A 155 -12.20 8.99 8.37
CA GLY A 155 -13.03 9.93 7.62
C GLY A 155 -12.28 11.19 7.16
N GLY A 156 -13.04 12.21 6.72
CA GLY A 156 -12.55 13.59 6.64
C GLY A 156 -11.84 14.08 5.37
N HIS A 157 -11.47 13.26 4.39
CA HIS A 157 -10.79 13.76 3.17
C HIS A 157 -11.70 14.53 2.16
N HIS A 158 -13.02 14.61 2.41
CA HIS A 158 -13.96 15.29 1.51
C HIS A 158 -14.85 16.27 2.28
N THR A 159 -14.49 17.55 2.24
CA THR A 159 -15.15 18.60 3.05
C THR A 159 -16.65 18.83 2.76
N ASP A 160 -17.16 18.31 1.64
CA ASP A 160 -18.56 18.42 1.20
C ASP A 160 -19.32 17.07 1.19
N ALA A 161 -18.67 15.93 1.48
CA ALA A 161 -19.28 14.60 1.47
C ALA A 161 -19.36 13.99 2.88
N ASP A 162 -20.40 13.19 3.13
CA ASP A 162 -20.55 12.44 4.38
C ASP A 162 -19.62 11.22 4.32
N TYR A 163 -18.44 11.32 4.93
CA TYR A 163 -17.43 10.27 4.92
C TYR A 163 -17.17 9.76 6.35
N PRO A 164 -17.70 8.58 6.73
CA PRO A 164 -17.76 8.14 8.13
C PRO A 164 -16.41 7.95 8.83
N ASP A 165 -16.35 8.32 10.11
CA ASP A 165 -15.27 8.03 11.06
C ASP A 165 -15.73 7.01 12.13
N PRO A 166 -15.85 5.71 11.79
CA PRO A 166 -16.32 4.72 12.75
C PRO A 166 -15.29 4.49 13.88
N PHE A 167 -13.97 4.60 13.61
CA PHE A 167 -12.95 4.19 14.56
C PHE A 167 -13.03 4.89 15.94
N PRO A 168 -13.23 6.22 16.06
CA PRO A 168 -13.38 6.86 17.36
C PRO A 168 -14.64 6.43 18.13
N SER A 169 -15.75 6.19 17.43
CA SER A 169 -17.09 6.18 18.04
C SER A 169 -17.76 4.79 18.10
N ASP A 170 -17.48 3.90 17.16
CA ASP A 170 -18.11 2.59 17.02
C ASP A 170 -17.29 1.49 17.74
N PRO A 171 -17.84 0.85 18.79
CA PRO A 171 -17.18 -0.27 19.45
C PRO A 171 -17.26 -1.58 18.65
N GLN A 172 -18.31 -1.80 17.84
CA GLN A 172 -18.47 -3.00 17.02
C GLN A 172 -17.46 -3.02 15.88
N TYR A 173 -17.22 -1.86 15.25
CA TYR A 173 -16.16 -1.67 14.26
C TYR A 173 -14.78 -2.04 14.81
N ARG A 174 -14.41 -1.50 15.97
CA ARG A 174 -13.14 -1.84 16.64
C ARG A 174 -13.08 -3.30 17.08
N GLU A 175 -14.17 -3.87 17.57
CA GLU A 175 -14.24 -5.30 17.93
C GLU A 175 -13.99 -6.20 16.70
N HIS A 176 -14.59 -5.87 15.55
CA HIS A 176 -14.33 -6.57 14.29
C HIS A 176 -12.88 -6.43 13.82
N LEU A 177 -12.30 -5.21 13.88
CA LEU A 177 -10.89 -4.99 13.50
C LEU A 177 -9.93 -5.88 14.31
N GLY A 178 -10.11 -5.96 15.63
CA GLY A 178 -9.27 -6.79 16.51
C GLY A 178 -9.50 -8.30 16.37
N GLN A 179 -10.65 -8.72 15.80
CA GLN A 179 -10.94 -10.13 15.51
C GLN A 179 -10.31 -10.61 14.20
N GLU A 180 -10.29 -9.76 13.18
CA GLU A 180 -9.95 -10.14 11.80
C GLU A 180 -8.51 -9.85 11.37
N TYR A 181 -7.85 -8.81 11.90
CA TYR A 181 -6.59 -8.29 11.35
C TYR A 181 -5.42 -8.36 12.34
N SER A 182 -4.20 -8.51 11.82
CA SER A 182 -2.95 -8.48 12.60
C SER A 182 -2.20 -7.15 12.49
N SER A 183 -2.64 -6.23 11.63
CA SER A 183 -2.12 -4.86 11.59
C SER A 183 -3.18 -3.80 11.29
N LEU A 184 -2.89 -2.53 11.61
CA LEU A 184 -3.71 -1.38 11.24
C LEU A 184 -2.92 -0.26 10.56
N THR A 185 -3.57 0.42 9.61
CA THR A 185 -3.11 1.70 9.05
C THR A 185 -3.96 2.85 9.55
N HIS A 186 -3.34 3.99 9.88
CA HIS A 186 -4.09 5.24 10.07
C HIS A 186 -4.58 5.76 8.72
N GLU A 187 -5.88 5.72 8.46
CA GLU A 187 -6.44 6.16 7.17
C GLU A 187 -6.21 7.66 6.90
N ASN A 188 -6.43 8.49 7.92
CA ASN A 188 -6.32 9.95 7.84
C ASN A 188 -5.67 10.58 9.08
N PHE A 189 -5.77 9.95 10.26
CA PHE A 189 -5.31 10.56 11.52
C PHE A 189 -3.79 10.81 11.64
N LEU A 190 -2.96 10.24 10.75
CA LEU A 190 -1.52 10.55 10.68
C LEU A 190 -1.12 11.44 9.49
N LYS A 191 -2.08 11.88 8.66
CA LYS A 191 -1.83 12.82 7.57
C LYS A 191 -1.70 14.25 8.11
N TRP A 192 -0.96 15.10 7.40
CA TRP A 192 -0.45 16.37 7.93
C TRP A 192 -1.54 17.31 8.45
N GLU A 193 -2.64 17.49 7.71
CA GLU A 193 -3.73 18.39 8.13
C GLU A 193 -4.41 17.98 9.46
N PHE A 194 -4.39 16.69 9.80
CA PHE A 194 -4.90 16.16 11.07
C PHE A 194 -3.86 16.29 12.18
N VAL A 195 -2.61 15.95 11.89
CA VAL A 195 -1.53 15.92 12.87
C VAL A 195 -1.03 17.32 13.25
N GLN A 196 -1.05 18.28 12.32
CA GLN A 196 -0.56 19.64 12.53
C GLN A 196 -1.49 20.70 11.89
N PRO A 197 -2.74 20.84 12.38
CA PRO A 197 -3.76 21.72 11.79
C PRO A 197 -3.43 23.22 11.89
N GLU A 198 -2.57 23.62 12.84
CA GLU A 198 -1.98 24.96 12.90
C GLU A 198 -0.45 24.85 13.05
N GLN A 199 0.30 25.81 12.48
CA GLN A 199 1.78 25.76 12.51
C GLN A 199 2.34 25.63 13.93
N GLY A 200 3.08 24.54 14.20
CA GLY A 200 3.66 24.24 15.50
C GLY A 200 2.65 23.83 16.60
N VAL A 201 1.40 23.55 16.23
CA VAL A 201 0.37 22.97 17.10
C VAL A 201 0.03 21.58 16.58
N TYR A 202 0.44 20.56 17.33
CA TYR A 202 0.16 19.17 16.98
C TYR A 202 -1.11 18.68 17.68
N ASP A 203 -1.97 17.97 16.95
CA ASP A 203 -3.03 17.14 17.51
C ASP A 203 -2.70 15.67 17.24
N PHE A 204 -2.78 14.85 18.28
CA PHE A 204 -2.45 13.43 18.22
C PHE A 204 -3.59 12.58 18.81
N GLU A 205 -4.71 13.16 19.25
CA GLU A 205 -5.72 12.45 20.06
C GLU A 205 -6.27 11.20 19.35
N GLN A 206 -6.57 11.30 18.06
CA GLN A 206 -7.12 10.19 17.27
C GLN A 206 -6.04 9.20 16.83
N ALA A 207 -4.84 9.68 16.48
CA ALA A 207 -3.70 8.84 16.12
C ALA A 207 -3.22 7.98 17.29
N ASP A 208 -3.10 8.59 18.49
CA ASP A 208 -2.81 7.91 19.75
C ASP A 208 -3.86 6.82 20.06
N ALA A 209 -5.14 7.08 19.78
CA ALA A 209 -6.21 6.12 20.03
C ALA A 209 -6.12 4.88 19.12
N VAL A 210 -5.67 5.04 17.87
CA VAL A 210 -5.36 3.91 16.98
C VAL A 210 -4.15 3.11 17.51
N VAL A 211 -3.07 3.79 17.90
CA VAL A 211 -1.85 3.13 18.41
C VAL A 211 -2.15 2.35 19.70
N ALA A 212 -2.85 2.98 20.65
CA ALA A 212 -3.24 2.33 21.90
C ALA A 212 -4.22 1.16 21.70
N PHE A 213 -5.04 1.18 20.64
CA PHE A 213 -5.90 0.04 20.28
C PHE A 213 -5.08 -1.12 19.71
N ALA A 214 -4.16 -0.86 18.79
CA ALA A 214 -3.30 -1.90 18.20
C ALA A 214 -2.43 -2.59 19.26
N GLU A 215 -1.73 -1.80 20.10
CA GLU A 215 -0.94 -2.29 21.25
C GLU A 215 -1.78 -3.14 22.23
N ALA A 216 -3.06 -2.79 22.45
CA ALA A 216 -3.96 -3.52 23.34
C ALA A 216 -4.47 -4.85 22.76
N ASN A 217 -4.41 -5.03 21.43
CA ASN A 217 -4.82 -6.25 20.73
C ASN A 217 -3.63 -7.07 20.19
N GLY A 218 -2.40 -6.58 20.34
CA GLY A 218 -1.21 -7.24 19.80
C GLY A 218 -1.13 -7.18 18.28
N MET A 219 -1.52 -6.04 17.70
CA MET A 219 -1.49 -5.76 16.26
C MET A 219 -0.30 -4.84 15.93
N ASP A 220 0.34 -5.10 14.80
CA ASP A 220 1.38 -4.26 14.22
C ASP A 220 0.76 -2.98 13.60
N LEU A 221 1.58 -1.97 13.31
CA LEU A 221 1.10 -0.67 12.81
C LEU A 221 1.85 -0.18 11.57
N ARG A 222 1.07 0.41 10.64
CA ARG A 222 1.58 1.22 9.54
C ARG A 222 1.18 2.68 9.68
N GLY A 223 2.17 3.56 9.81
CA GLY A 223 1.98 5.00 9.86
C GLY A 223 1.91 5.60 8.46
N HIS A 224 0.82 6.29 8.15
CA HIS A 224 0.50 6.81 6.81
C HIS A 224 -0.02 8.26 6.91
N ALA A 225 0.65 9.27 6.36
CA ALA A 225 1.97 9.27 5.71
C ALA A 225 2.72 10.57 6.05
N LEU A 226 4.06 10.52 6.11
CA LEU A 226 4.88 11.64 6.61
C LEU A 226 5.10 12.77 5.60
N SER A 227 5.16 12.45 4.31
CA SER A 227 5.34 13.43 3.24
C SER A 227 4.48 13.06 2.03
N TRP A 228 3.54 13.94 1.68
CA TRP A 228 2.64 13.79 0.55
C TRP A 228 2.35 15.15 -0.09
N HIS A 229 1.69 15.12 -1.24
CA HIS A 229 1.26 16.30 -2.00
C HIS A 229 -0.22 16.68 -1.74
N SER A 230 -0.95 15.83 -1.02
CA SER A 230 -2.35 16.00 -0.64
C SER A 230 -2.47 16.03 0.88
N GLN A 231 -3.61 16.53 1.38
CA GLN A 231 -3.90 16.62 2.83
C GLN A 231 -2.87 17.42 3.65
N ASN A 232 -2.22 18.40 2.98
CA ASN A 232 -1.41 19.43 3.61
C ASN A 232 -2.32 20.54 4.18
N PRO A 233 -2.06 21.06 5.39
CA PRO A 233 -2.89 22.10 5.98
C PRO A 233 -2.77 23.44 5.23
N ASP A 234 -3.86 24.21 5.14
CA ASP A 234 -3.91 25.51 4.44
C ASP A 234 -2.81 26.50 4.87
N TRP A 235 -2.32 26.44 6.11
CA TRP A 235 -1.24 27.35 6.58
C TRP A 235 0.12 27.05 5.94
N LEU A 236 0.34 25.81 5.49
CA LEU A 236 1.55 25.38 4.80
C LEU A 236 1.48 25.78 3.32
N GLU A 237 0.39 25.41 2.64
CA GLU A 237 0.21 25.67 1.20
C GLU A 237 -0.01 27.15 0.85
N GLU A 238 -0.68 27.93 1.73
CA GLU A 238 -0.84 29.39 1.54
C GLU A 238 0.29 30.22 2.19
N GLY A 239 1.34 29.57 2.72
CA GLY A 239 2.45 30.21 3.44
C GLY A 239 3.47 30.90 2.53
N ASP A 240 4.10 31.97 3.04
CA ASP A 240 5.21 32.68 2.38
C ASP A 240 6.51 32.33 3.12
N PHE A 241 7.07 31.16 2.78
CA PHE A 241 8.24 30.57 3.41
C PHE A 241 9.46 30.58 2.47
N THR A 242 10.65 30.72 3.04
CA THR A 242 11.90 30.42 2.31
C THR A 242 12.19 28.92 2.28
N GLU A 243 13.01 28.48 1.32
CA GLU A 243 13.56 27.11 1.22
C GLU A 243 14.08 26.58 2.57
N ALA A 244 14.79 27.42 3.33
CA ALA A 244 15.31 27.06 4.65
C ALA A 244 14.21 26.88 5.70
N GLU A 245 13.16 27.70 5.67
CA GLU A 245 12.03 27.60 6.59
C GLU A 245 11.14 26.39 6.26
N LEU A 246 10.89 26.10 4.98
CA LEU A 246 10.18 24.88 4.55
C LEU A 246 10.94 23.62 4.96
N ARG A 247 12.26 23.61 4.80
CA ARG A 247 13.09 22.49 5.26
C ARG A 247 13.04 22.31 6.77
N GLU A 248 13.10 23.38 7.55
CA GLU A 248 12.97 23.34 9.02
C GLU A 248 11.57 22.85 9.46
N ILE A 249 10.51 23.25 8.74
CA ILE A 249 9.14 22.76 8.97
C ILE A 249 9.02 21.26 8.69
N LEU A 250 9.60 20.78 7.58
CA LEU A 250 9.57 19.36 7.22
C LEU A 250 10.39 18.50 8.19
N GLU A 251 11.57 18.97 8.60
CA GLU A 251 12.40 18.29 9.60
C GLU A 251 11.70 18.24 10.97
N ASP A 252 11.09 19.34 11.44
CA ASP A 252 10.32 19.37 12.70
C ASP A 252 9.13 18.40 12.66
N HIS A 253 8.38 18.36 11.56
CA HIS A 253 7.23 17.46 11.40
C HIS A 253 7.67 15.99 11.44
N VAL A 254 8.57 15.59 10.54
CA VAL A 254 9.04 14.19 10.43
C VAL A 254 9.59 13.73 11.76
N ARG A 255 10.46 14.53 12.41
CA ARG A 255 11.05 14.15 13.69
C ARG A 255 10.02 14.10 14.81
N THR A 256 9.12 15.08 14.92
CA THR A 256 8.11 15.12 15.99
C THR A 256 7.13 13.96 15.89
N VAL A 257 6.70 13.60 14.67
CA VAL A 257 5.75 12.50 14.46
C VAL A 257 6.42 11.14 14.66
N VAL A 258 7.60 10.89 14.07
CA VAL A 258 8.27 9.59 14.22
C VAL A 258 8.74 9.37 15.66
N SER A 259 9.39 10.35 16.29
CA SER A 259 9.84 10.22 17.69
C SER A 259 8.70 10.01 18.70
N ARG A 260 7.47 10.44 18.39
CA ARG A 260 6.28 10.15 19.20
C ARG A 260 5.92 8.66 19.18
N TYR A 261 6.05 8.02 18.02
CA TYR A 261 5.62 6.64 17.81
C TYR A 261 6.79 5.67 17.66
N ALA A 262 8.00 6.09 18.03
CA ALA A 262 9.20 5.27 17.97
C ALA A 262 9.03 4.00 18.82
N GLY A 263 9.27 2.85 18.20
CA GLY A 263 9.03 1.53 18.78
C GLY A 263 7.57 1.08 18.84
N CYS A 264 6.62 1.86 18.30
CA CYS A 264 5.19 1.53 18.18
C CYS A 264 4.74 1.27 16.74
N ILE A 265 5.37 1.90 15.75
CA ILE A 265 4.95 1.80 14.34
C ILE A 265 6.03 1.03 13.57
N ASP A 266 5.66 -0.18 13.14
CA ASP A 266 6.57 -1.12 12.44
C ASP A 266 6.93 -0.64 11.03
N GLN A 267 6.01 0.06 10.36
CA GLN A 267 6.14 0.47 8.97
C GLN A 267 5.70 1.93 8.80
N TRP A 268 6.49 2.75 8.12
CA TRP A 268 6.12 4.13 7.78
C TRP A 268 6.05 4.30 6.27
N ASP A 269 4.92 4.80 5.76
CA ASP A 269 4.85 5.38 4.43
C ASP A 269 5.47 6.79 4.52
N VAL A 270 6.78 6.87 4.29
CA VAL A 270 7.60 8.06 4.50
C VAL A 270 7.36 9.10 3.40
N ALA A 271 7.19 8.63 2.17
CA ALA A 271 7.00 9.44 0.99
C ALA A 271 5.93 8.80 0.08
N ASN A 272 4.80 9.50 -0.07
CA ASN A 272 3.63 9.01 -0.79
C ASN A 272 3.48 9.71 -2.16
N GLU A 273 3.19 8.95 -3.21
CA GLU A 273 2.74 9.43 -4.54
C GLU A 273 3.64 10.50 -5.22
N ILE A 274 4.93 10.16 -5.32
CA ILE A 274 6.02 11.03 -5.79
C ILE A 274 6.01 11.22 -7.32
N PHE A 275 5.54 10.24 -8.08
CA PHE A 275 5.50 10.29 -9.55
C PHE A 275 4.08 10.51 -10.09
N GLN A 276 3.99 11.13 -11.27
CA GLN A 276 2.74 11.35 -12.00
C GLN A 276 2.41 10.17 -12.93
N ASP A 277 1.14 10.02 -13.28
CA ASP A 277 0.64 8.99 -14.22
C ASP A 277 0.80 9.39 -15.70
N ASP A 278 1.84 10.16 -16.04
CA ASP A 278 2.14 10.53 -17.43
C ASP A 278 3.04 9.49 -18.14
N GLU A 279 3.15 9.57 -19.47
CA GLU A 279 3.96 8.63 -20.27
C GLU A 279 5.47 8.64 -19.89
N ALA A 280 5.94 9.64 -19.15
CA ALA A 280 7.32 9.80 -18.75
C ALA A 280 7.58 9.41 -17.29
N ALA A 281 6.53 9.05 -16.53
CA ALA A 281 6.56 8.96 -15.07
C ALA A 281 7.27 10.16 -14.44
N SER A 282 6.88 11.38 -14.84
CA SER A 282 7.51 12.59 -14.34
C SER A 282 7.31 12.76 -12.83
N ILE A 283 8.31 13.31 -12.13
CA ILE A 283 8.18 13.62 -10.71
C ILE A 283 7.16 14.74 -10.50
N ARG A 284 6.40 14.68 -9.40
CA ARG A 284 5.32 15.62 -9.08
C ARG A 284 5.83 16.96 -8.53
N ASP A 285 6.68 17.65 -9.30
CA ASP A 285 7.35 18.89 -8.91
C ASP A 285 6.47 20.15 -8.89
N SER A 286 5.21 20.09 -9.34
CA SER A 286 4.26 21.20 -9.27
C SER A 286 3.32 21.16 -8.07
N GLU A 287 2.78 19.99 -7.75
CA GLU A 287 1.79 19.78 -6.69
C GLU A 287 2.44 19.42 -5.35
N ASN A 288 3.58 18.72 -5.33
CA ASN A 288 4.27 18.42 -4.09
C ASN A 288 5.13 19.63 -3.66
N ILE A 289 4.65 20.40 -2.68
CA ILE A 289 5.34 21.60 -2.17
C ILE A 289 6.81 21.34 -1.78
N TRP A 290 7.11 20.16 -1.22
CA TRP A 290 8.46 19.81 -0.78
C TRP A 290 9.40 19.66 -1.98
N ILE A 291 9.01 18.89 -2.99
CA ILE A 291 9.81 18.69 -4.20
C ILE A 291 9.91 19.99 -5.01
N ARG A 292 8.81 20.77 -5.09
CA ARG A 292 8.75 22.04 -5.84
C ARG A 292 9.75 23.07 -5.33
N GLU A 293 9.82 23.24 -4.01
CA GLU A 293 10.57 24.33 -3.37
C GLU A 293 11.97 23.88 -2.91
N LEU A 294 12.16 22.59 -2.57
CA LEU A 294 13.40 22.05 -2.01
C LEU A 294 14.18 21.13 -2.96
N GLY A 295 13.58 20.70 -4.07
CA GLY A 295 14.15 19.72 -5.02
C GLY A 295 13.94 18.25 -4.60
N PRO A 296 14.10 17.30 -5.53
CA PRO A 296 13.89 15.87 -5.26
C PRO A 296 14.82 15.29 -4.20
N GLU A 297 16.01 15.87 -4.01
CA GLU A 297 17.00 15.43 -3.02
C GLU A 297 16.49 15.50 -1.58
N ILE A 298 15.41 16.25 -1.30
CA ILE A 298 14.76 16.26 0.02
C ILE A 298 14.26 14.87 0.44
N LEU A 299 13.97 13.98 -0.50
CA LEU A 299 13.51 12.62 -0.20
C LEU A 299 14.60 11.81 0.53
N ASP A 300 15.88 11.99 0.17
CA ASP A 300 17.00 11.35 0.88
C ASP A 300 17.04 11.78 2.36
N ASP A 301 16.75 13.06 2.63
CA ASP A 301 16.76 13.64 3.97
C ASP A 301 15.56 13.19 4.82
N VAL A 302 14.35 13.13 4.25
CA VAL A 302 13.14 12.72 4.98
C VAL A 302 13.25 11.28 5.48
N PHE A 303 13.79 10.36 4.66
CA PHE A 303 14.09 9.00 5.09
C PHE A 303 15.18 8.96 6.17
N ALA A 304 16.24 9.77 6.04
CA ALA A 304 17.28 9.85 7.06
C ALA A 304 16.75 10.37 8.40
N TRP A 305 15.91 11.41 8.41
CA TRP A 305 15.30 11.95 9.62
C TRP A 305 14.35 10.97 10.30
N ALA A 306 13.53 10.24 9.54
CA ALA A 306 12.67 9.19 10.09
C ALA A 306 13.51 8.08 10.75
N HIS A 307 14.57 7.59 10.08
CA HIS A 307 15.45 6.55 10.62
C HIS A 307 16.27 7.00 11.83
N GLU A 308 16.60 8.30 11.94
CA GLU A 308 17.30 8.86 13.10
C GLU A 308 16.43 8.86 14.38
N GLU A 309 15.11 9.03 14.26
CA GLU A 309 14.19 9.02 15.40
C GLU A 309 13.68 7.61 15.74
N ASP A 310 13.45 6.75 14.74
CA ASP A 310 13.19 5.32 14.95
C ASP A 310 14.01 4.42 14.00
N PRO A 311 15.16 3.92 14.45
CA PRO A 311 16.00 3.01 13.66
C PRO A 311 15.42 1.62 13.42
N GLU A 312 14.40 1.19 14.19
CA GLU A 312 13.82 -0.16 14.09
C GLU A 312 12.65 -0.21 13.08
N ALA A 313 12.05 0.93 12.74
CA ALA A 313 10.93 1.02 11.80
C ALA A 313 11.35 0.81 10.33
N LEU A 314 10.51 0.10 9.57
CA LEU A 314 10.68 -0.09 8.14
C LEU A 314 10.14 1.14 7.39
N LEU A 315 10.98 1.77 6.58
CA LEU A 315 10.66 3.01 5.86
C LEU A 315 10.33 2.71 4.40
N PHE A 316 9.11 3.08 3.97
CA PHE A 316 8.55 2.78 2.66
C PHE A 316 8.33 4.03 1.80
N TYR A 317 8.50 3.87 0.48
CA TYR A 317 7.72 4.61 -0.51
C TYR A 317 6.38 3.91 -0.74
N ASN A 318 5.33 4.67 -1.04
CA ASN A 318 3.99 4.15 -1.30
C ASN A 318 3.33 4.90 -2.48
N ASP A 319 2.69 4.19 -3.41
CA ASP A 319 2.00 4.80 -4.58
C ASP A 319 0.95 3.85 -5.21
N TYR A 320 0.03 4.41 -6.00
CA TYR A 320 -0.90 3.69 -6.87
C TYR A 320 -0.35 3.56 -8.31
N ASN A 321 -0.99 2.72 -9.14
CA ASN A 321 -0.59 2.46 -10.53
C ASN A 321 0.83 1.91 -10.72
N VAL A 322 1.47 1.46 -9.65
CA VAL A 322 2.82 0.86 -9.64
C VAL A 322 2.78 -0.66 -9.51
N ASP A 323 1.61 -1.25 -9.75
CA ASP A 323 1.28 -2.65 -9.50
C ASP A 323 2.10 -3.64 -10.34
N GLY A 324 2.23 -3.36 -11.64
CA GLY A 324 2.98 -4.17 -12.61
C GLY A 324 4.21 -3.47 -13.20
N LEU A 325 4.83 -4.11 -14.18
CA LEU A 325 5.99 -3.58 -14.90
C LEU A 325 5.59 -2.44 -15.85
N ASN A 326 5.66 -1.21 -15.35
CA ASN A 326 5.36 0.01 -16.08
C ASN A 326 6.33 1.15 -15.74
N ALA A 327 6.25 2.25 -16.49
CA ALA A 327 7.17 3.38 -16.36
C ALA A 327 7.19 4.03 -14.96
N LYS A 328 6.07 4.03 -14.23
CA LYS A 328 5.98 4.62 -12.88
C LYS A 328 6.66 3.72 -11.85
N ALA A 329 6.44 2.41 -11.93
CA ALA A 329 7.15 1.43 -11.11
C ALA A 329 8.66 1.36 -11.46
N ASP A 330 9.02 1.55 -12.74
CA ASP A 330 10.41 1.67 -13.18
C ASP A 330 11.10 2.91 -12.58
N ALA A 331 10.40 4.05 -12.53
CA ALA A 331 10.92 5.27 -11.92
C ALA A 331 11.19 5.13 -10.41
N TYR A 332 10.32 4.41 -9.68
CA TYR A 332 10.59 4.04 -8.28
C TYR A 332 11.77 3.07 -8.15
N TYR A 333 11.85 2.05 -9.02
CA TYR A 333 12.96 1.10 -9.00
C TYR A 333 14.31 1.80 -9.19
N ASP A 334 14.41 2.72 -10.15
CA ASP A 334 15.62 3.52 -10.39
C ASP A 334 15.92 4.46 -9.20
N LEU A 335 14.93 5.21 -8.71
CA LEU A 335 15.08 6.13 -7.55
C LEU A 335 15.59 5.38 -6.30
N ILE A 336 14.94 4.28 -5.95
CA ILE A 336 15.27 3.47 -4.76
C ILE A 336 16.65 2.83 -4.94
N SER A 337 16.96 2.28 -6.12
CA SER A 337 18.28 1.72 -6.41
C SER A 337 19.40 2.75 -6.20
N GLU A 338 19.24 3.97 -6.74
CA GLU A 338 20.23 5.03 -6.56
C GLU A 338 20.32 5.53 -5.10
N GLN A 339 19.20 5.52 -4.35
CA GLN A 339 19.18 5.87 -2.93
C GLN A 339 19.90 4.84 -2.06
N LEU A 340 19.70 3.55 -2.33
CA LEU A 340 20.43 2.45 -1.68
C LEU A 340 21.94 2.53 -1.98
N GLU A 341 22.34 2.89 -3.21
CA GLU A 341 23.76 3.16 -3.53
C GLU A 341 24.35 4.34 -2.74
N ARG A 342 23.54 5.35 -2.42
CA ARG A 342 23.94 6.49 -1.56
C ARG A 342 23.91 6.17 -0.05
N GLY A 343 23.26 5.08 0.35
CA GLY A 343 23.10 4.67 1.75
C GLY A 343 21.94 5.36 2.47
N VAL A 344 20.92 5.80 1.74
CA VAL A 344 19.64 6.28 2.29
C VAL A 344 18.89 5.09 2.90
N PRO A 345 18.27 5.20 4.10
CA PRO A 345 17.62 4.08 4.78
C PRO A 345 16.22 3.78 4.22
N VAL A 346 16.13 3.44 2.94
CA VAL A 346 14.89 2.91 2.33
C VAL A 346 14.81 1.41 2.66
N HIS A 347 13.73 1.00 3.33
CA HIS A 347 13.55 -0.39 3.76
C HIS A 347 12.44 -1.12 3.01
N GLY A 348 11.60 -0.43 2.22
CA GLY A 348 10.59 -1.09 1.39
C GLY A 348 9.90 -0.23 0.34
N PHE A 349 9.07 -0.90 -0.47
CA PHE A 349 8.20 -0.32 -1.49
C PHE A 349 6.77 -0.88 -1.39
N GLY A 350 5.79 0.00 -1.24
CA GLY A 350 4.36 -0.31 -1.14
C GLY A 350 3.62 -0.03 -2.44
N ALA A 351 2.85 -1.01 -2.90
CA ALA A 351 1.87 -0.82 -3.96
C ALA A 351 0.48 -0.69 -3.31
N GLN A 352 -0.19 0.46 -3.52
CA GLN A 352 -1.54 0.72 -3.01
C GLN A 352 -2.53 -0.32 -3.55
N THR A 353 -2.49 -0.61 -4.85
CA THR A 353 -3.33 -1.64 -5.48
C THR A 353 -4.85 -1.38 -5.37
N HIS A 354 -5.24 -0.12 -5.57
CA HIS A 354 -6.63 0.26 -5.89
C HIS A 354 -6.99 -0.19 -7.32
N LEU A 355 -7.74 -1.28 -7.44
CA LEU A 355 -8.09 -1.89 -8.74
C LEU A 355 -9.54 -1.56 -9.13
N SER A 356 -9.85 -1.49 -10.43
CA SER A 356 -11.24 -1.47 -10.93
C SER A 356 -11.54 -2.55 -11.96
N MET A 357 -12.71 -3.17 -11.82
CA MET A 357 -13.26 -4.16 -12.76
C MET A 357 -13.46 -3.61 -14.18
N GLN A 358 -13.53 -2.28 -14.35
CA GLN A 358 -13.59 -1.64 -15.68
C GLN A 358 -12.28 -1.73 -16.49
N TYR A 359 -11.15 -2.02 -15.84
CA TYR A 359 -9.83 -2.10 -16.46
C TYR A 359 -9.25 -3.51 -16.38
N GLY A 360 -8.22 -3.77 -17.19
CA GLY A 360 -7.44 -5.00 -17.10
C GLY A 360 -6.64 -5.08 -15.79
N PHE A 361 -6.36 -6.31 -15.38
CA PHE A 361 -5.33 -6.61 -14.37
C PHE A 361 -3.96 -6.77 -15.07
N ASP A 362 -2.87 -6.47 -14.37
CA ASP A 362 -1.52 -6.64 -14.89
C ASP A 362 -0.91 -7.94 -14.34
N ASP A 363 -0.81 -8.96 -15.20
CA ASP A 363 -0.25 -10.27 -14.85
C ASP A 363 1.24 -10.22 -14.45
N SER A 364 1.93 -9.08 -14.61
CA SER A 364 3.31 -8.88 -14.15
C SER A 364 3.44 -8.44 -12.68
N TYR A 365 2.34 -8.39 -11.93
CA TYR A 365 2.31 -7.96 -10.51
C TYR A 365 3.40 -8.63 -9.65
N GLN A 366 3.48 -9.96 -9.69
CA GLN A 366 4.49 -10.71 -8.91
C GLN A 366 5.93 -10.41 -9.38
N GLU A 367 6.15 -10.27 -10.69
CA GLU A 367 7.48 -9.95 -11.25
C GLU A 367 7.93 -8.55 -10.80
N ASN A 368 6.97 -7.62 -10.73
CA ASN A 368 7.20 -6.27 -10.24
C ASN A 368 7.50 -6.22 -8.73
N LEU A 369 6.78 -6.98 -7.88
CA LEU A 369 7.16 -7.11 -6.47
C LEU A 369 8.54 -7.79 -6.30
N GLN A 370 8.81 -8.86 -7.06
CA GLN A 370 10.06 -9.62 -6.95
C GLN A 370 11.30 -8.77 -7.27
N ARG A 371 11.23 -7.81 -8.20
CA ARG A 371 12.40 -6.96 -8.47
C ARG A 371 12.76 -6.02 -7.31
N PHE A 372 11.80 -5.60 -6.49
CA PHE A 372 12.10 -4.81 -5.28
C PHE A 372 12.64 -5.73 -4.15
N ASP A 373 12.11 -6.95 -4.02
CA ASP A 373 12.69 -8.01 -3.16
C ASP A 373 14.16 -8.32 -3.55
N ASP A 374 14.46 -8.38 -4.86
CA ASP A 374 15.81 -8.59 -5.40
C ASP A 374 16.80 -7.44 -5.10
N LEU A 375 16.32 -6.22 -4.76
CA LEU A 375 17.15 -5.14 -4.22
C LEU A 375 17.51 -5.34 -2.73
N GLY A 376 16.86 -6.30 -2.06
CA GLY A 376 17.03 -6.58 -0.62
C GLY A 376 16.16 -5.71 0.29
N ILE A 377 15.07 -5.14 -0.23
CA ILE A 377 14.09 -4.35 0.53
C ILE A 377 12.74 -5.07 0.61
N HIS A 378 11.91 -4.68 1.57
CA HIS A 378 10.56 -5.21 1.73
C HIS A 378 9.61 -4.75 0.64
N THR A 379 8.58 -5.55 0.39
CA THR A 379 7.42 -5.14 -0.39
C THR A 379 6.14 -5.22 0.43
N ALA A 380 5.11 -4.50 0.01
CA ALA A 380 3.81 -4.50 0.67
C ALA A 380 2.69 -4.24 -0.35
N VAL A 381 1.55 -4.88 -0.13
CA VAL A 381 0.26 -4.46 -0.68
C VAL A 381 -0.39 -3.61 0.40
N THR A 382 -0.55 -2.31 0.15
CA THR A 382 -0.76 -1.33 1.24
C THR A 382 -2.20 -0.82 1.35
N GLU A 383 -2.96 -0.78 0.26
CA GLU A 383 -4.27 -0.13 0.22
C GLU A 383 -5.27 -0.86 -0.71
N ILE A 384 -5.23 -2.21 -0.77
CA ILE A 384 -6.01 -2.94 -1.78
C ILE A 384 -7.52 -2.78 -1.58
N ASP A 385 -8.17 -2.30 -2.64
CA ASP A 385 -9.60 -2.38 -2.88
C ASP A 385 -9.86 -2.79 -4.35
N VAL A 386 -11.06 -3.32 -4.64
CA VAL A 386 -11.43 -3.71 -6.00
C VAL A 386 -12.83 -3.23 -6.34
N ARG A 387 -12.94 -2.01 -6.86
CA ARG A 387 -14.21 -1.39 -7.25
C ARG A 387 -14.76 -1.89 -8.59
N GLY A 388 -16.04 -1.66 -8.84
CA GLY A 388 -16.65 -1.79 -10.16
C GLY A 388 -17.96 -1.01 -10.26
N GLU A 389 -18.58 -0.98 -11.45
CA GLU A 389 -19.88 -0.31 -11.65
C GLU A 389 -20.97 -0.94 -10.76
N VAL A 390 -21.74 -0.10 -10.07
CA VAL A 390 -22.78 -0.55 -9.12
C VAL A 390 -24.21 -0.25 -9.61
N ASP A 391 -25.17 -1.04 -9.10
CA ASP A 391 -26.60 -0.88 -9.37
C ASP A 391 -27.31 0.13 -8.42
N GLU A 392 -28.64 0.19 -8.45
CA GLU A 392 -29.43 1.11 -7.61
C GLU A 392 -29.42 0.78 -6.10
N ASN A 393 -28.71 -0.28 -5.69
CA ASN A 393 -28.51 -0.70 -4.30
C ASN A 393 -27.02 -0.62 -3.90
N ASP A 394 -26.18 0.04 -4.70
CA ASP A 394 -24.73 0.17 -4.52
C ASP A 394 -23.93 -1.15 -4.62
N MET A 395 -24.47 -2.13 -5.38
CA MET A 395 -23.91 -3.48 -5.55
C MET A 395 -23.34 -3.70 -6.96
N MET A 396 -22.15 -4.32 -7.07
CA MET A 396 -21.61 -4.83 -8.34
C MET A 396 -22.44 -6.00 -8.88
N SER A 397 -22.27 -6.31 -10.16
CA SER A 397 -22.84 -7.55 -10.72
C SER A 397 -22.21 -8.79 -10.07
N PRO A 398 -22.89 -9.95 -10.04
CA PRO A 398 -22.30 -11.19 -9.54
C PRO A 398 -21.05 -11.65 -10.31
N GLU A 399 -20.93 -11.27 -11.59
CA GLU A 399 -19.74 -11.56 -12.42
C GLU A 399 -18.57 -10.66 -11.97
N ASP A 400 -18.82 -9.39 -11.70
CA ASP A 400 -17.80 -8.44 -11.22
C ASP A 400 -17.37 -8.74 -9.78
N ARG A 401 -18.30 -9.10 -8.88
CA ARG A 401 -17.98 -9.59 -7.53
C ARG A 401 -17.08 -10.84 -7.56
N ALA A 402 -17.31 -11.74 -8.52
CA ALA A 402 -16.47 -12.93 -8.68
C ALA A 402 -15.08 -12.59 -9.24
N GLY A 403 -15.01 -11.73 -10.27
CA GLY A 403 -13.74 -11.25 -10.81
C GLY A 403 -12.93 -10.39 -9.82
N ALA A 404 -13.60 -9.66 -8.92
CA ALA A 404 -12.96 -8.95 -7.83
C ALA A 404 -12.30 -9.91 -6.83
N ALA A 405 -12.99 -11.00 -6.48
CA ALA A 405 -12.44 -12.06 -5.65
C ALA A 405 -11.23 -12.74 -6.32
N GLU A 406 -11.27 -13.02 -7.64
CA GLU A 406 -10.12 -13.55 -8.37
C GLU A 406 -8.89 -12.60 -8.35
N ARG A 407 -9.10 -11.28 -8.39
CA ARG A 407 -8.03 -10.28 -8.25
C ARG A 407 -7.43 -10.28 -6.86
N TYR A 408 -8.26 -10.26 -5.80
CA TYR A 408 -7.78 -10.39 -4.42
C TYR A 408 -6.95 -11.67 -4.23
N ALA A 409 -7.39 -12.80 -4.79
CA ALA A 409 -6.64 -14.06 -4.76
C ALA A 409 -5.27 -13.94 -5.44
N THR A 410 -5.25 -13.33 -6.62
CA THR A 410 -4.04 -13.19 -7.46
C THR A 410 -3.00 -12.28 -6.82
N VAL A 411 -3.43 -11.13 -6.26
CA VAL A 411 -2.54 -10.19 -5.57
C VAL A 411 -2.02 -10.80 -4.27
N LEU A 412 -2.88 -11.46 -3.47
CA LEU A 412 -2.43 -12.10 -2.22
C LEU A 412 -1.43 -13.23 -2.50
N GLN A 413 -1.71 -14.09 -3.49
CA GLN A 413 -0.80 -15.15 -3.88
C GLN A 413 0.54 -14.58 -4.39
N ALA A 414 0.53 -13.49 -5.17
CA ALA A 414 1.73 -12.82 -5.62
C ALA A 414 2.59 -12.28 -4.47
N CYS A 415 1.96 -11.73 -3.42
CA CYS A 415 2.67 -11.32 -2.19
C CYS A 415 3.24 -12.53 -1.44
N LEU A 416 2.43 -13.56 -1.21
CA LEU A 416 2.84 -14.80 -0.52
C LEU A 416 4.00 -15.54 -1.23
N ASP A 417 4.14 -15.38 -2.55
CA ASP A 417 5.24 -15.97 -3.33
C ASP A 417 6.51 -15.09 -3.42
N VAL A 418 6.52 -13.87 -2.84
CA VAL A 418 7.66 -12.93 -2.84
C VAL A 418 8.21 -12.79 -1.42
N SER A 419 9.51 -13.05 -1.25
CA SER A 419 10.07 -13.45 0.04
C SER A 419 10.12 -12.36 1.12
N LEU A 420 10.15 -11.09 0.71
CA LEU A 420 10.08 -9.93 1.61
C LEU A 420 8.75 -9.16 1.49
N CYS A 421 7.71 -9.70 0.84
CA CYS A 421 6.37 -9.12 0.87
C CYS A 421 5.71 -9.44 2.22
N ASN A 422 5.71 -8.46 3.13
CA ASN A 422 5.42 -8.71 4.56
C ASN A 422 4.19 -7.97 5.10
N SER A 423 3.40 -7.35 4.21
CA SER A 423 2.15 -6.68 4.55
C SER A 423 1.17 -6.78 3.39
N PHE A 424 -0.09 -7.11 3.72
CA PHE A 424 -1.23 -7.09 2.83
C PHE A 424 -2.39 -6.41 3.53
N THR A 425 -2.72 -5.19 3.11
CA THR A 425 -3.60 -4.28 3.84
C THR A 425 -4.76 -3.82 2.96
N ILE A 426 -5.98 -4.02 3.46
CA ILE A 426 -7.21 -3.67 2.74
C ILE A 426 -7.65 -2.24 3.09
N TRP A 427 -8.00 -1.45 2.06
CA TRP A 427 -8.45 -0.07 2.22
C TRP A 427 -9.96 0.07 2.44
N GLY A 428 -10.42 -0.56 3.53
CA GLY A 428 -11.80 -0.45 4.01
C GLY A 428 -12.31 -1.74 4.64
N THR A 429 -13.23 -1.61 5.59
CA THR A 429 -13.85 -2.74 6.27
C THR A 429 -15.22 -3.06 5.66
N LEU A 430 -16.09 -2.05 5.58
CA LEU A 430 -17.44 -2.11 5.03
C LEU A 430 -17.57 -1.19 3.81
N ASP A 431 -18.34 -1.59 2.80
CA ASP A 431 -18.51 -0.78 1.58
C ASP A 431 -19.13 0.60 1.84
N ALA A 432 -20.03 0.69 2.82
CA ALA A 432 -20.65 1.94 3.27
C ALA A 432 -19.67 2.92 3.97
N GLN A 433 -18.44 2.48 4.23
CA GLN A 433 -17.35 3.27 4.80
C GLN A 433 -16.21 3.48 3.78
N SER A 434 -16.35 2.97 2.55
CA SER A 434 -15.31 3.09 1.52
C SER A 434 -15.26 4.51 0.94
N TRP A 435 -14.05 4.99 0.68
CA TRP A 435 -13.80 6.22 -0.07
C TRP A 435 -14.30 6.16 -1.54
N VAL A 436 -14.38 4.95 -2.12
CA VAL A 436 -14.61 4.72 -3.55
C VAL A 436 -15.81 5.48 -4.12
N PRO A 437 -17.03 5.46 -3.53
CA PRO A 437 -18.19 6.11 -4.14
C PRO A 437 -18.11 7.64 -4.19
N ASN A 438 -17.31 8.25 -3.31
CA ASN A 438 -17.05 9.70 -3.31
C ASN A 438 -16.04 10.09 -4.40
N THR A 439 -15.00 9.27 -4.58
CA THR A 439 -13.92 9.47 -5.55
C THR A 439 -14.31 9.09 -6.98
N PHE A 440 -15.08 8.02 -7.13
CA PHE A 440 -15.48 7.39 -8.40
C PHE A 440 -17.01 7.23 -8.47
N PRO A 441 -17.76 8.30 -8.84
CA PRO A 441 -19.21 8.26 -8.80
C PRO A 441 -19.82 7.20 -9.73
N GLY A 442 -20.56 6.25 -9.15
CA GLY A 442 -21.14 5.10 -9.85
C GLY A 442 -20.30 3.82 -9.78
N GLU A 443 -19.16 3.86 -9.09
CA GLU A 443 -18.41 2.68 -8.65
C GLU A 443 -18.53 2.49 -7.13
N GLY A 444 -18.35 1.25 -6.66
CA GLY A 444 -18.49 0.90 -5.24
C GLY A 444 -18.17 -0.57 -4.98
N ASP A 445 -18.74 -1.13 -3.90
CA ASP A 445 -18.70 -2.56 -3.56
C ASP A 445 -17.27 -3.14 -3.43
N ALA A 446 -16.31 -2.30 -3.04
CA ALA A 446 -14.87 -2.55 -3.22
C ALA A 446 -14.16 -3.31 -2.08
N THR A 447 -14.81 -3.46 -0.92
CA THR A 447 -14.22 -3.97 0.33
C THR A 447 -14.56 -5.44 0.62
N LEU A 448 -14.27 -5.94 1.83
CA LEU A 448 -14.47 -7.34 2.23
C LEU A 448 -15.84 -7.66 2.85
N HIS A 449 -16.55 -6.67 3.39
CA HIS A 449 -17.82 -6.89 4.08
C HIS A 449 -18.93 -5.92 3.65
N GLU A 450 -20.18 -6.39 3.79
CA GLU A 450 -21.39 -5.59 3.58
C GLU A 450 -22.32 -5.64 4.81
N GLY A 451 -23.26 -4.68 4.91
CA GLY A 451 -24.30 -4.70 5.94
C GLY A 451 -23.76 -4.73 7.39
N ASP A 452 -24.16 -5.75 8.15
CA ASP A 452 -23.77 -5.99 9.56
C ASP A 452 -22.56 -6.96 9.61
N TYR A 453 -21.48 -6.58 8.90
CA TYR A 453 -20.25 -7.38 8.74
C TYR A 453 -20.48 -8.75 8.05
N GLU A 454 -21.42 -8.82 7.11
CA GLU A 454 -21.64 -9.99 6.26
C GLU A 454 -20.47 -10.16 5.28
N ARG A 455 -19.88 -11.35 5.24
CA ARG A 455 -18.68 -11.66 4.44
C ARG A 455 -19.00 -11.74 2.95
N LYS A 456 -18.20 -11.07 2.13
CA LYS A 456 -18.29 -11.12 0.66
C LYS A 456 -17.38 -12.22 0.07
N PRO A 457 -17.54 -12.60 -1.21
CA PRO A 457 -16.60 -13.49 -1.90
C PRO A 457 -15.14 -13.01 -1.83
N THR A 458 -14.91 -11.69 -1.78
CA THR A 458 -13.61 -11.05 -1.59
C THR A 458 -12.97 -11.33 -0.23
N TYR A 459 -13.75 -11.45 0.85
CA TYR A 459 -13.23 -11.93 2.15
C TYR A 459 -12.86 -13.42 2.04
N CYS A 460 -13.81 -14.22 1.57
CA CYS A 460 -13.71 -15.67 1.63
C CYS A 460 -12.62 -16.25 0.72
N ILE A 461 -12.30 -15.56 -0.38
CA ILE A 461 -11.19 -15.95 -1.25
C ILE A 461 -9.84 -15.68 -0.61
N LEU A 462 -9.67 -14.58 0.16
CA LEU A 462 -8.45 -14.32 0.92
C LEU A 462 -8.27 -15.39 2.00
N GLN A 463 -9.33 -15.70 2.76
CA GLN A 463 -9.33 -16.78 3.75
C GLN A 463 -8.92 -18.13 3.10
N ARG A 464 -9.47 -18.46 1.91
CA ARG A 464 -9.08 -19.64 1.14
C ARG A 464 -7.60 -19.62 0.79
N THR A 465 -7.12 -18.56 0.13
CA THR A 465 -5.73 -18.45 -0.33
C THR A 465 -4.72 -18.56 0.83
N LEU A 466 -4.97 -17.92 1.97
CA LEU A 466 -4.11 -18.04 3.16
C LEU A 466 -4.04 -19.49 3.67
N VAL A 467 -5.19 -20.16 3.86
CA VAL A 467 -5.25 -21.56 4.32
C VAL A 467 -4.63 -22.52 3.31
N GLU A 468 -4.84 -22.30 2.02
CA GLU A 468 -4.26 -23.13 0.96
C GLU A 468 -2.74 -22.97 0.86
N HIS A 469 -2.21 -21.77 1.14
CA HIS A 469 -0.76 -21.54 1.22
C HIS A 469 -0.13 -22.26 2.42
N GLU A 470 -0.64 -22.00 3.64
CA GLU A 470 -0.05 -22.51 4.88
C GLU A 470 -0.26 -24.03 5.11
N GLU A 471 -1.41 -24.55 4.70
CA GLU A 471 -1.85 -25.91 5.07
C GLU A 471 -2.27 -26.78 3.89
N GLY A 472 -2.46 -26.17 2.71
CA GLY A 472 -2.91 -26.83 1.48
C GLY A 472 -4.42 -27.01 1.40
N ALA A 473 -4.95 -27.10 0.17
CA ALA A 473 -6.37 -27.28 -0.14
C ALA A 473 -7.10 -28.38 0.66
N ALA A 474 -6.39 -29.43 1.08
CA ALA A 474 -6.98 -30.49 1.91
C ALA A 474 -7.37 -30.03 3.33
N ALA A 475 -6.73 -28.98 3.87
CA ALA A 475 -7.11 -28.35 5.13
C ALA A 475 -8.34 -27.45 4.93
N TRP A 476 -8.33 -26.61 3.88
CA TRP A 476 -9.47 -25.78 3.49
C TRP A 476 -10.76 -26.60 3.32
N GLU A 477 -10.71 -27.74 2.63
CA GLU A 477 -11.89 -28.59 2.39
C GLU A 477 -12.38 -29.35 3.65
N ALA A 478 -11.51 -29.57 4.64
CA ALA A 478 -11.79 -30.44 5.77
C ALA A 478 -12.16 -29.72 7.07
N ASP A 479 -11.78 -28.44 7.23
CA ASP A 479 -12.06 -27.67 8.44
C ASP A 479 -13.52 -27.19 8.47
N ALA A 480 -14.14 -27.21 9.64
CA ALA A 480 -15.54 -26.83 9.82
C ALA A 480 -15.71 -25.32 10.05
N SER A 481 -14.65 -24.58 10.37
CA SER A 481 -14.66 -23.10 10.42
C SER A 481 -15.15 -22.53 9.08
N PHE A 482 -14.51 -22.95 7.99
CA PHE A 482 -14.70 -22.36 6.67
C PHE A 482 -15.97 -22.83 5.92
N GLU A 483 -16.94 -23.44 6.60
CA GLU A 483 -18.17 -23.93 5.96
C GLU A 483 -19.02 -22.78 5.38
N GLU A 484 -19.05 -21.63 6.06
CA GLU A 484 -19.67 -20.41 5.56
C GLU A 484 -18.98 -19.92 4.28
N CYS A 485 -17.67 -19.70 4.33
CA CYS A 485 -16.94 -19.13 3.20
C CYS A 485 -16.87 -20.06 1.98
N ARG A 486 -16.83 -21.39 2.16
CA ARG A 486 -17.02 -22.34 1.05
C ARG A 486 -18.38 -22.17 0.39
N GLY A 487 -19.45 -21.96 1.17
CA GLY A 487 -20.79 -21.71 0.65
C GLY A 487 -20.92 -20.38 -0.11
N ILE A 488 -20.25 -19.33 0.37
CA ILE A 488 -20.20 -18.01 -0.30
C ILE A 488 -19.46 -18.12 -1.65
N LEU A 489 -18.31 -18.81 -1.69
CA LEU A 489 -17.57 -19.03 -2.94
C LEU A 489 -18.35 -19.93 -3.93
N GLU A 490 -18.97 -21.02 -3.47
CA GLU A 490 -19.82 -21.87 -4.33
C GLU A 490 -20.99 -21.07 -4.94
N ALA A 491 -21.61 -20.16 -4.15
CA ALA A 491 -22.67 -19.29 -4.63
C ALA A 491 -22.20 -18.22 -5.65
N ALA A 492 -20.95 -17.77 -5.53
CA ALA A 492 -20.30 -16.89 -6.51
C ALA A 492 -19.77 -17.64 -7.75
N GLY A 493 -19.64 -18.98 -7.68
CA GLY A 493 -19.14 -19.83 -8.77
C GLY A 493 -17.60 -20.03 -8.77
N ILE A 494 -16.96 -19.89 -7.60
CA ILE A 494 -15.50 -19.88 -7.35
C ILE A 494 -15.02 -21.15 -6.63
#